data_AF-A0A357MCS8-F1
#
_entry.id   AF-A0A357MCS8-F1
#
_cell.length_a   1.000
_cell.length_b   1.000
_cell.length_c   1.000
_cell.angle_alpha   90.00
_cell.angle_beta   90.00
_cell.angle_gamma   90.00
#
_symmetry.space_group_name_H-M   'P 1'
#
loop_
_entity.id
_entity.type
_entity.pdbx_description
1 polymer ?
#
loop_
_entity_poly.entity_id
_entity_poly.type
_entity_poly.pdbx_seq_one_letter_code
_entity_poly.pdbx_strand_id
1 'polypeptide(L)'
;MLFNMRRNFKSFLYHYLTLKKRIIIIFLFSSLIPFISIGLISYYTIYSILTNKIQSGIKSNLNQVELSLENTISNLNHVSQQLAFEGSVGKKLDQLLSSTDSEPYERVKMKSDLKEELSLITFTNPGIGLTLYYFQDDHSYDLENSGVKDNFSPEKLPLLAQYSGISYYGPHISNNRFDHQYVLSALRKVELPNRDDVYVYIETGLHLTQSILNNDHTGGKNSHIFVDN
;
A
#
# COMPACT_ATOMS: atom_id res chain seq x y z
N MET A 1 40.67 -5.79 -54.71
CA MET A 1 40.24 -7.17 -55.03
C MET A 1 38.73 -7.44 -54.84
N LEU A 2 38.03 -6.75 -53.93
CA LEU A 2 36.59 -6.94 -53.67
C LEU A 2 35.61 -6.36 -54.71
N PHE A 3 36.05 -5.44 -55.59
CA PHE A 3 35.15 -4.75 -56.53
C PHE A 3 34.82 -5.58 -57.79
N ASN A 4 35.72 -6.47 -58.22
CA ASN A 4 35.53 -7.29 -59.43
C ASN A 4 34.66 -8.54 -59.21
N MET A 5 34.61 -9.07 -57.99
CA MET A 5 33.85 -10.29 -57.69
C MET A 5 32.34 -10.05 -57.64
N ARG A 6 31.91 -8.84 -57.24
CA ARG A 6 30.51 -8.41 -57.21
C ARG A 6 29.94 -8.12 -58.61
N ARG A 7 30.81 -7.80 -59.57
CA ARG A 7 30.45 -7.50 -60.97
C ARG A 7 30.27 -8.78 -61.80
N ASN A 8 31.08 -9.80 -61.56
CA ASN A 8 30.98 -11.10 -62.23
C ASN A 8 29.74 -11.90 -61.81
N PHE A 9 29.31 -11.83 -60.55
CA PHE A 9 28.10 -12.54 -60.12
C PHE A 9 26.82 -11.94 -60.74
N LYS A 10 26.75 -10.60 -60.83
CA LYS A 10 25.66 -9.91 -61.55
C LYS A 10 25.69 -10.24 -63.05
N SER A 11 26.86 -10.21 -63.68
CA SER A 11 27.02 -10.52 -65.11
C SER A 11 26.64 -11.95 -65.47
N PHE A 12 26.97 -12.93 -64.62
CA PHE A 12 26.65 -14.34 -64.82
C PHE A 12 25.15 -14.63 -64.65
N LEU A 13 24.49 -14.00 -63.66
CA LEU A 13 23.04 -14.11 -63.46
C LEU A 13 22.25 -13.49 -64.64
N TYR A 14 22.81 -12.44 -65.26
CA TYR A 14 22.15 -11.68 -66.33
C TYR A 14 22.09 -12.38 -67.68
N HIS A 15 23.01 -13.32 -67.96
CA HIS A 15 23.12 -13.93 -69.29
C HIS A 15 22.13 -15.09 -69.53
N TYR A 16 21.53 -15.65 -68.47
CA TYR A 16 20.64 -16.82 -68.51
C TYR A 16 19.14 -16.50 -68.34
N LEU A 17 18.77 -15.23 -68.20
CA LEU A 17 17.39 -14.82 -67.93
C LEU A 17 16.80 -14.05 -69.11
N THR A 18 15.72 -14.59 -69.69
CA THR A 18 14.91 -13.87 -70.69
C THR A 18 14.32 -12.59 -70.08
N LEU A 19 14.10 -11.55 -70.90
CA LEU A 19 13.58 -10.23 -70.46
C LEU A 19 12.37 -10.35 -69.53
N LYS A 20 11.47 -11.29 -69.84
CA LYS A 20 10.27 -11.63 -69.04
C LYS A 20 10.61 -12.07 -67.61
N LYS A 21 11.61 -12.93 -67.42
CA LYS A 21 12.03 -13.40 -66.07
C LYS A 21 12.67 -12.28 -65.26
N ARG A 22 13.45 -11.39 -65.89
CA ARG A 22 14.09 -10.25 -65.22
C ARG A 22 13.06 -9.27 -64.65
N ILE A 23 12.02 -8.94 -65.41
CA ILE A 23 10.93 -8.05 -64.98
C ILE A 23 10.18 -8.66 -63.80
N ILE A 24 9.84 -9.97 -63.89
CA ILE A 24 9.16 -10.69 -62.79
C ILE A 24 10.00 -10.67 -61.52
N ILE A 25 11.31 -10.95 -61.59
CA ILE A 25 12.19 -10.96 -60.42
C ILE A 25 12.27 -9.58 -59.76
N ILE A 26 12.44 -8.51 -60.55
CA ILE A 26 12.49 -7.14 -60.02
C ILE A 26 11.17 -6.79 -59.33
N PHE A 27 10.04 -7.12 -59.95
CA PHE A 27 8.71 -6.90 -59.38
C PHE A 27 8.51 -7.65 -58.05
N LEU A 28 8.97 -8.90 -57.99
CA LEU A 28 8.86 -9.77 -56.82
C LEU A 28 9.69 -9.22 -55.66
N PHE A 29 10.95 -8.82 -55.91
CA PHE A 29 11.79 -8.19 -54.89
C PHE A 29 11.26 -6.80 -54.49
N SER A 30 10.76 -5.99 -55.43
CA SER A 30 10.23 -4.67 -55.11
C SER A 30 8.96 -4.71 -54.27
N SER A 31 8.19 -5.79 -54.33
CA SER A 31 7.00 -5.99 -53.49
C SER A 31 7.32 -6.71 -52.18
N LEU A 32 8.22 -7.71 -52.20
CA LEU A 32 8.53 -8.51 -51.03
C LEU A 32 9.38 -7.75 -49.99
N ILE A 33 10.34 -6.95 -50.44
CA ILE A 33 11.21 -6.17 -49.55
C ILE A 33 10.40 -5.21 -48.65
N PRO A 34 9.51 -4.34 -49.17
CA PRO A 34 8.73 -3.47 -48.30
C PRO A 34 7.77 -4.26 -47.40
N PHE A 35 7.23 -5.39 -47.86
CA PHE A 35 6.35 -6.22 -47.04
C PHE A 35 7.08 -6.80 -45.82
N ILE A 36 8.29 -7.35 -46.01
CA ILE A 36 9.13 -7.85 -44.92
C ILE A 36 9.55 -6.71 -43.99
N SER A 37 9.94 -5.56 -44.55
CA SER A 37 10.32 -4.39 -43.77
C SER A 37 9.17 -3.90 -42.88
N ILE A 38 7.94 -3.85 -43.39
CA ILE A 38 6.75 -3.51 -42.60
C ILE A 38 6.57 -4.52 -41.47
N GLY A 39 6.64 -5.82 -41.76
CA GLY A 39 6.50 -6.86 -40.73
C GLY A 39 7.53 -6.73 -39.61
N LEU A 40 8.80 -6.48 -39.96
CA LEU A 40 9.88 -6.27 -38.99
C LEU A 40 9.65 -5.01 -38.15
N ILE A 41 9.34 -3.87 -38.79
CA ILE A 41 9.08 -2.60 -38.10
C ILE A 41 7.87 -2.76 -37.17
N SER A 42 6.79 -3.37 -37.65
CA SER A 42 5.60 -3.65 -36.85
C SER A 42 5.93 -4.53 -35.65
N TYR A 43 6.71 -5.60 -35.83
CA TYR A 43 7.12 -6.46 -34.73
C TYR A 43 7.89 -5.69 -33.65
N TYR A 44 8.92 -4.95 -34.03
CA TYR A 44 9.70 -4.14 -33.07
C TYR A 44 8.87 -3.06 -32.40
N THR A 45 7.98 -2.42 -33.14
CA THR A 45 7.11 -1.36 -32.61
C THR A 45 6.11 -1.92 -31.61
N ILE A 46 5.44 -3.03 -31.93
CA ILE A 46 4.49 -3.69 -31.02
C ILE A 46 5.21 -4.14 -29.76
N TYR A 47 6.36 -4.78 -29.89
CA TYR A 47 7.15 -5.25 -28.75
C TYR A 47 7.57 -4.08 -27.84
N SER A 48 8.05 -2.98 -28.43
CA SER A 48 8.45 -1.78 -27.69
C SER A 48 7.27 -1.12 -26.98
N ILE A 49 6.14 -0.94 -27.66
CA ILE A 49 4.93 -0.35 -27.05
C ILE A 49 4.42 -1.22 -25.90
N LEU A 50 4.38 -2.55 -26.08
CA LEU A 50 3.92 -3.47 -25.04
C LEU A 50 4.83 -3.42 -23.81
N THR A 51 6.14 -3.50 -24.02
CA THR A 51 7.13 -3.45 -22.94
C THR A 51 7.05 -2.13 -22.17
N ASN A 52 6.96 -1.00 -22.88
CA ASN A 52 6.85 0.31 -22.25
C ASN A 52 5.53 0.46 -21.46
N LYS A 53 4.41 -0.07 -21.98
CA LYS A 53 3.12 -0.04 -21.27
C LYS A 53 3.17 -0.90 -20.00
N ILE A 54 3.76 -2.09 -20.07
CA ILE A 54 3.92 -2.96 -18.89
C ILE A 54 4.78 -2.27 -17.84
N GLN A 55 5.96 -1.77 -18.21
CA GLN A 55 6.87 -1.11 -17.28
C GLN A 55 6.24 0.15 -16.66
N SER A 56 5.58 0.98 -17.48
CA SER A 56 4.90 2.19 -17.00
C SER A 56 3.72 1.85 -16.09
N GLY A 57 2.96 0.79 -16.42
CA GLY A 57 1.86 0.30 -15.61
C GLY A 57 2.33 -0.18 -14.24
N ILE A 58 3.39 -0.99 -14.19
CA ILE A 58 4.00 -1.47 -12.93
C ILE A 58 4.47 -0.28 -12.09
N LYS A 59 5.23 0.65 -12.68
CA LYS A 59 5.74 1.82 -11.95
C LYS A 59 4.61 2.69 -11.41
N SER A 60 3.58 2.94 -12.24
CA SER A 60 2.42 3.72 -11.81
C SER A 60 1.67 3.05 -10.66
N ASN A 61 1.51 1.73 -10.71
CA ASN A 61 0.86 0.97 -9.65
C ASN A 61 1.65 1.01 -8.34
N LEU A 62 2.98 0.81 -8.41
CA LEU A 62 3.85 0.92 -7.24
C LEU A 62 3.78 2.31 -6.60
N ASN A 63 3.84 3.38 -7.40
CA ASN A 63 3.68 4.74 -6.89
C ASN A 63 2.31 4.96 -6.21
N GLN A 64 1.23 4.38 -6.77
CA GLN A 64 -0.09 4.49 -6.16
C GLN A 64 -0.18 3.75 -4.82
N VAL A 65 0.46 2.58 -4.74
CA VAL A 65 0.58 1.79 -3.50
C VAL A 65 1.36 2.56 -2.44
N GLU A 66 2.50 3.13 -2.80
CA GLU A 66 3.33 3.97 -1.94
C GLU A 66 2.54 5.15 -1.37
N LEU A 67 1.91 5.96 -2.23
CA LEU A 67 1.09 7.09 -1.81
C LEU A 67 -0.07 6.66 -0.89
N SER A 68 -0.68 5.50 -1.15
CA SER A 68 -1.78 5.00 -0.32
C SER A 68 -1.29 4.58 1.08
N LEU A 69 -0.10 3.99 1.17
CA LEU A 69 0.53 3.62 2.43
C LEU A 69 0.95 4.86 3.22
N GLU A 70 1.59 5.83 2.57
CA GLU A 70 1.96 7.12 3.19
C GLU A 70 0.73 7.82 3.77
N ASN A 71 -0.35 7.92 3.01
CA ASN A 71 -1.60 8.51 3.48
C ASN A 71 -2.19 7.74 4.66
N THR A 72 -2.10 6.41 4.65
CA THR A 72 -2.57 5.58 5.76
C THR A 72 -1.77 5.81 7.03
N ILE A 73 -0.44 5.77 6.93
CA ILE A 73 0.47 5.99 8.06
C ILE A 73 0.27 7.40 8.62
N SER A 74 0.13 8.40 7.73
CA SER A 74 -0.17 9.79 8.10
C SER A 74 -1.51 9.92 8.83
N ASN A 75 -2.55 9.22 8.38
CA ASN A 75 -3.85 9.23 9.04
C ASN A 75 -3.79 8.58 10.44
N LEU A 76 -3.15 7.40 10.56
CA LEU A 76 -2.90 6.75 11.85
C LEU A 76 -2.12 7.69 12.79
N ASN A 77 -1.10 8.37 12.27
CA ASN A 77 -0.30 9.33 13.02
C ASN A 77 -1.14 10.50 13.54
N HIS A 78 -1.95 11.11 12.68
CA HIS A 78 -2.75 12.28 13.02
C HIS A 78 -3.84 11.95 14.06
N VAL A 79 -4.54 10.82 13.90
CA VAL A 79 -5.59 10.41 14.85
C VAL A 79 -4.98 9.99 16.19
N SER A 80 -3.88 9.25 16.20
CA SER A 80 -3.20 8.90 17.47
C SER A 80 -2.68 10.13 18.21
N GLN A 81 -2.37 11.24 17.51
CA GLN A 81 -1.92 12.49 18.14
C GLN A 81 -3.07 13.19 18.86
N GLN A 82 -4.26 13.20 18.25
CA GLN A 82 -5.48 13.74 18.87
C GLN A 82 -5.90 12.95 20.13
N LEU A 83 -5.54 11.67 20.20
CA LEU A 83 -5.83 10.79 21.33
C LEU A 83 -4.71 10.76 22.39
N ALA A 84 -3.51 11.25 22.08
CA ALA A 84 -2.43 11.39 23.05
C ALA A 84 -2.68 12.54 24.05
N PHE A 85 -1.84 12.67 25.08
CA PHE A 85 -1.99 13.69 26.13
C PHE A 85 -1.99 15.14 25.59
N GLU A 86 -1.26 15.41 24.52
CA GLU A 86 -1.28 16.74 23.88
C GLU A 86 -2.65 17.06 23.26
N GLY A 87 -3.45 16.04 22.93
CA GLY A 87 -4.81 16.15 22.42
C GLY A 87 -5.89 16.38 23.50
N SER A 88 -7.15 16.53 23.06
CA SER A 88 -8.28 16.75 24.00
C SER A 88 -8.61 15.52 24.83
N VAL A 89 -8.49 14.33 24.23
CA VAL A 89 -8.90 13.06 24.86
C VAL A 89 -7.89 12.60 25.90
N GLY A 90 -6.59 12.71 25.63
CA GLY A 90 -5.56 12.28 26.56
C GLY A 90 -5.56 13.07 27.88
N LYS A 91 -5.93 14.36 27.85
CA LYS A 91 -6.09 15.17 29.08
C LYS A 91 -7.28 14.72 29.92
N LYS A 92 -8.40 14.38 29.27
CA LYS A 92 -9.58 13.84 29.97
C LYS A 92 -9.31 12.45 30.52
N LEU A 93 -8.48 11.67 29.83
CA LEU A 93 -8.03 10.37 30.32
C LEU A 93 -7.19 10.54 31.59
N ASP A 94 -6.25 11.49 31.63
CA ASP A 94 -5.47 11.81 32.83
C ASP A 94 -6.38 12.16 34.03
N GLN A 95 -7.41 12.98 33.80
CA GLN A 95 -8.39 13.36 34.82
C GLN A 95 -9.19 12.14 35.33
N LEU A 96 -9.66 11.30 34.41
CA LEU A 96 -10.36 10.06 34.77
C LEU A 96 -9.48 9.15 35.63
N LEU A 97 -8.23 8.96 35.22
CA LEU A 97 -7.28 8.07 35.90
C LEU A 97 -6.80 8.62 37.25
N SER A 98 -6.70 9.95 37.38
CA SER A 98 -6.29 10.63 38.62
C SER A 98 -7.43 10.86 39.61
N SER A 99 -8.69 10.69 39.20
CA SER A 99 -9.84 10.90 40.09
C SER A 99 -9.92 9.83 41.19
N THR A 100 -10.19 10.23 42.43
CA THR A 100 -10.25 9.32 43.58
C THR A 100 -11.50 8.44 43.56
N ASP A 101 -11.41 7.21 44.09
CA ASP A 101 -12.53 6.25 44.21
C ASP A 101 -13.73 6.76 45.04
N SER A 102 -13.59 7.90 45.72
CA SER A 102 -14.64 8.54 46.53
C SER A 102 -15.78 9.14 45.71
N GLU A 103 -15.64 9.29 44.38
CA GLU A 103 -16.67 9.86 43.49
C GLU A 103 -17.03 8.92 42.33
N PRO A 104 -17.61 7.73 42.62
CA PRO A 104 -17.84 6.70 41.61
C PRO A 104 -18.80 7.14 40.49
N TYR A 105 -19.79 7.98 40.80
CA TYR A 105 -20.73 8.51 39.81
C TYR A 105 -20.02 9.41 38.77
N GLU A 106 -19.17 10.34 39.22
CA GLU A 106 -18.42 11.22 38.32
C GLU A 106 -17.43 10.44 37.46
N ARG A 107 -16.81 9.37 38.00
CA ARG A 107 -15.96 8.45 37.22
C ARG A 107 -16.72 7.77 36.08
N VAL A 108 -17.92 7.26 36.34
CA VAL A 108 -18.74 6.63 35.29
C VAL A 108 -19.12 7.64 34.22
N LYS A 109 -19.50 8.86 34.62
CA LYS A 109 -19.84 9.94 33.70
C LYS A 109 -18.64 10.35 32.83
N MET A 110 -17.49 10.63 33.43
CA MET A 110 -16.25 10.96 32.71
C MET A 110 -15.84 9.87 31.72
N LYS A 111 -15.96 8.60 32.14
CA LYS A 111 -15.68 7.45 31.27
C LYS A 111 -16.64 7.40 30.07
N SER A 112 -17.93 7.64 30.30
CA SER A 112 -18.94 7.68 29.23
C SER A 112 -18.66 8.81 28.23
N ASP A 113 -18.41 10.02 28.73
CA ASP A 113 -18.12 11.19 27.89
C ASP A 113 -16.86 10.97 27.05
N LEU A 114 -15.83 10.35 27.63
CA LEU A 114 -14.58 10.04 26.92
C LEU A 114 -14.77 8.96 25.85
N LYS A 115 -15.59 7.94 26.13
CA LYS A 115 -15.94 6.91 25.15
C LYS A 115 -16.76 7.49 23.99
N GLU A 116 -17.65 8.44 24.25
CA GLU A 116 -18.41 9.15 23.21
C GLU A 116 -17.49 10.02 22.34
N GLU A 117 -16.57 10.79 22.94
CA GLU A 117 -15.61 11.60 22.18
C GLU A 117 -14.67 10.73 21.33
N LEU A 118 -14.15 9.64 21.88
CA LEU A 118 -13.34 8.67 21.15
C LEU A 118 -14.15 8.06 19.98
N SER A 119 -15.41 7.71 20.22
CA SER A 119 -16.30 7.19 19.18
C SER A 119 -16.55 8.23 18.07
N LEU A 120 -16.75 9.51 18.43
CA LEU A 120 -16.94 10.59 17.47
C LEU A 120 -15.67 10.84 16.62
N ILE A 121 -14.49 10.81 17.23
CA ILE A 121 -13.21 10.93 16.51
C ILE A 121 -13.07 9.77 15.52
N THR A 122 -13.30 8.53 15.96
CA THR A 122 -13.19 7.39 15.05
C THR A 122 -14.24 7.42 13.94
N PHE A 123 -15.47 7.84 14.23
CA PHE A 123 -16.54 7.98 13.24
C PHE A 123 -16.26 9.07 12.19
N THR A 124 -15.65 10.18 12.60
CA THR A 124 -15.29 11.28 11.69
C THR A 124 -14.01 11.01 10.88
N ASN A 125 -13.29 9.93 11.21
CA ASN A 125 -12.08 9.48 10.51
C ASN A 125 -12.32 8.08 9.92
N PRO A 126 -13.01 7.94 8.77
CA PRO A 126 -13.43 6.64 8.21
C PRO A 126 -12.26 5.70 7.84
N GLY A 127 -11.03 6.22 7.75
CA GLY A 127 -9.82 5.42 7.59
C GLY A 127 -9.33 4.74 8.88
N ILE A 128 -10.04 4.93 10.00
CA ILE A 128 -9.70 4.41 11.34
C ILE A 128 -10.75 3.39 11.76
N GLY A 129 -10.28 2.28 12.32
CA GLY A 129 -11.07 1.13 12.72
C GLY A 129 -11.14 1.00 14.22
N LEU A 130 -10.66 -0.12 14.74
CA LEU A 130 -10.59 -0.35 16.17
C LEU A 130 -9.64 0.66 16.83
N THR A 131 -10.12 1.31 17.88
CA THR A 131 -9.34 2.22 18.70
C THR A 131 -9.62 1.91 20.17
N LEU A 132 -8.58 1.86 20.99
CA LEU A 132 -8.67 1.61 22.43
C LEU A 132 -7.47 2.20 23.17
N TYR A 133 -7.59 2.33 24.50
CA TYR A 133 -6.44 2.56 25.37
C TYR A 133 -5.96 1.24 25.94
N TYR A 134 -4.65 1.01 25.82
CA TYR A 134 -3.96 -0.17 26.32
C TYR A 134 -3.09 0.22 27.52
N PHE A 135 -3.17 -0.57 28.57
CA PHE A 135 -2.42 -0.42 29.82
C PHE A 135 -1.36 -1.52 29.88
N GLN A 136 -0.11 -1.14 29.69
CA GLN A 136 0.99 -2.09 29.48
C GLN A 136 1.31 -2.88 30.76
N ASP A 137 1.20 -2.26 31.94
CA ASP A 137 1.61 -2.89 33.21
C ASP A 137 0.73 -4.09 33.56
N ASP A 138 -0.59 -3.99 33.36
CA ASP A 138 -1.55 -5.05 33.68
C ASP A 138 -2.04 -5.83 32.45
N HIS A 139 -1.56 -5.47 31.26
CA HIS A 139 -1.96 -6.02 29.96
C HIS A 139 -3.48 -5.93 29.71
N SER A 140 -4.11 -4.89 30.25
CA SER A 140 -5.54 -4.64 30.07
C SER A 140 -5.78 -3.55 29.02
N TYR A 141 -7.05 -3.41 28.64
CA TYR A 141 -7.50 -2.30 27.79
C TYR A 141 -8.83 -1.75 28.30
N ASP A 142 -9.12 -0.51 27.92
CA ASP A 142 -10.41 0.12 28.17
C ASP A 142 -10.72 1.15 27.07
N LEU A 143 -11.92 1.72 27.12
CA LEU A 143 -12.36 2.83 26.27
C LEU A 143 -12.31 2.48 24.77
N GLU A 144 -12.56 1.22 24.45
CA GLU A 144 -12.66 0.72 23.09
C GLU A 144 -13.91 1.25 22.37
N ASN A 145 -13.78 1.60 21.09
CA ASN A 145 -14.93 2.00 20.25
C ASN A 145 -15.75 0.80 19.74
N SER A 146 -15.17 -0.40 19.72
CA SER A 146 -15.80 -1.62 19.24
C SER A 146 -15.31 -2.83 20.03
N GLY A 147 -16.00 -3.96 19.88
CA GLY A 147 -15.62 -5.19 20.56
C GLY A 147 -14.21 -5.65 20.16
N VAL A 148 -13.40 -6.03 21.15
CA VAL A 148 -12.03 -6.53 20.96
C VAL A 148 -12.03 -8.05 21.03
N LYS A 149 -11.14 -8.71 20.27
CA LYS A 149 -10.93 -10.16 20.33
C LYS A 149 -10.28 -10.58 21.65
N ASP A 150 -10.63 -11.78 22.13
CA ASP A 150 -10.21 -12.31 23.43
C ASP A 150 -8.68 -12.48 23.58
N ASN A 151 -7.94 -12.54 22.46
CA ASN A 151 -6.49 -12.75 22.42
C ASN A 151 -5.68 -11.48 22.06
N PHE A 152 -6.25 -10.29 22.30
CA PHE A 152 -5.58 -9.02 22.05
C PHE A 152 -4.25 -8.93 22.81
N SER A 153 -3.16 -8.72 22.06
CA SER A 153 -1.81 -8.54 22.59
C SER A 153 -0.99 -7.78 21.54
N PRO A 154 -0.90 -6.44 21.66
CA PRO A 154 -0.21 -5.63 20.65
C PRO A 154 1.29 -5.93 20.58
N GLU A 155 1.88 -6.52 21.62
CA GLU A 155 3.30 -6.91 21.69
C GLU A 155 3.68 -8.03 20.71
N LYS A 156 2.70 -8.82 20.26
CA LYS A 156 2.90 -9.95 19.34
C LYS A 156 2.74 -9.54 17.87
N LEU A 157 2.41 -8.29 17.60
CA LEU A 157 2.15 -7.80 16.26
C LEU A 157 3.47 -7.59 15.49
N PRO A 158 3.46 -7.76 14.15
CA PRO A 158 4.65 -7.62 13.33
C PRO A 158 5.08 -6.15 13.26
N LEU A 159 6.14 -5.77 13.97
CA LEU A 159 6.67 -4.41 13.95
C LEU A 159 7.15 -4.05 12.53
N LEU A 160 6.65 -2.94 12.00
CA LEU A 160 7.05 -2.39 10.69
C LEU A 160 8.03 -1.23 10.86
N ALA A 161 7.72 -0.29 11.76
CA ALA A 161 8.56 0.88 12.01
C ALA A 161 8.29 1.43 13.41
N GLN A 162 9.28 2.08 14.01
CA GLN A 162 9.13 2.76 15.30
C GLN A 162 9.89 4.09 15.27
N TYR A 163 9.21 5.19 15.60
CA TYR A 163 9.82 6.51 15.72
C TYR A 163 8.97 7.41 16.61
N SER A 164 9.60 8.34 17.32
CA SER A 164 8.91 9.41 18.09
C SER A 164 7.74 8.92 18.97
N GLY A 165 7.92 7.83 19.72
CA GLY A 165 6.91 7.32 20.66
C GLY A 165 5.71 6.60 20.03
N ILE A 166 5.74 6.33 18.71
CA ILE A 166 4.76 5.52 18.00
C ILE A 166 5.43 4.30 17.35
N SER A 167 4.77 3.16 17.48
CA SER A 167 5.14 1.90 16.84
C SER A 167 4.07 1.55 15.80
N TYR A 168 4.47 1.38 14.55
CA TYR A 168 3.60 0.95 13.46
C TYR A 168 3.78 -0.54 13.24
N TYR A 169 2.66 -1.25 13.10
CA TYR A 169 2.64 -2.67 12.82
C TYR A 169 2.20 -2.92 11.39
N GLY A 170 2.88 -3.87 10.75
CA GLY A 170 2.59 -4.32 9.41
C GLY A 170 1.26 -5.07 9.33
N PRO A 171 0.91 -5.59 8.14
CA PRO A 171 -0.35 -6.29 7.91
C PRO A 171 -0.57 -7.45 8.90
N HIS A 172 -1.68 -7.40 9.64
CA HIS A 172 -2.13 -8.47 10.53
C HIS A 172 -3.66 -8.51 10.54
N ILE A 173 -4.24 -9.60 11.04
CA ILE A 173 -5.69 -9.73 11.18
C ILE A 173 -6.15 -8.75 12.26
N SER A 174 -7.17 -7.94 11.95
CA SER A 174 -7.76 -6.97 12.89
C SER A 174 -8.09 -7.61 14.24
N ASN A 175 -7.84 -6.88 15.33
CA ASN A 175 -8.26 -7.25 16.68
C ASN A 175 -9.71 -6.87 16.98
N ASN A 176 -10.43 -6.25 16.03
CA ASN A 176 -11.86 -6.05 16.15
C ASN A 176 -12.58 -7.40 16.09
N ARG A 177 -13.44 -7.69 17.07
CA ARG A 177 -14.21 -8.93 17.17
C ARG A 177 -15.12 -9.18 15.97
N PHE A 178 -15.56 -8.11 15.32
CA PHE A 178 -16.49 -8.17 14.19
C PHE A 178 -15.77 -8.13 12.84
N ASP A 179 -14.45 -7.95 12.81
CA ASP A 179 -13.64 -7.88 11.59
C ASP A 179 -12.58 -9.00 11.53
N HIS A 180 -12.42 -9.57 10.33
CA HIS A 180 -11.43 -10.62 10.04
C HIS A 180 -10.49 -10.22 8.89
N GLN A 181 -10.52 -8.96 8.47
CA GLN A 181 -9.67 -8.43 7.43
C GLN A 181 -8.25 -8.11 7.94
N TYR A 182 -7.33 -7.99 6.98
CA TYR A 182 -5.99 -7.50 7.24
C TYR A 182 -5.98 -5.98 7.37
N VAL A 183 -5.37 -5.48 8.44
CA VAL A 183 -5.23 -4.06 8.78
C VAL A 183 -3.77 -3.71 9.03
N LEU A 184 -3.46 -2.41 8.95
CA LEU A 184 -2.30 -1.86 9.64
C LEU A 184 -2.76 -1.33 10.99
N SER A 185 -1.83 -1.25 11.94
CA SER A 185 -2.13 -0.63 13.23
C SER A 185 -0.96 0.18 13.74
N ALA A 186 -1.23 1.01 14.72
CA ALA A 186 -0.24 1.77 15.44
C ALA A 186 -0.51 1.74 16.94
N LEU A 187 0.56 1.75 17.72
CA LEU A 187 0.53 1.89 19.17
C LEU A 187 1.37 3.12 19.54
N ARG A 188 0.73 4.13 20.11
CA ARG A 188 1.38 5.38 20.53
C ARG A 188 1.34 5.52 22.04
N LYS A 189 2.45 5.91 22.64
CA LYS A 189 2.50 6.29 24.05
C LYS A 189 1.69 7.57 24.26
N VAL A 190 0.80 7.59 25.26
CA VAL A 190 -0.06 8.75 25.54
C VAL A 190 0.71 9.86 26.26
N GLU A 191 1.79 9.52 26.98
CA GLU A 191 2.64 10.45 27.75
C GLU A 191 1.89 11.22 28.85
N LEU A 192 1.31 10.49 29.80
CA LEU A 192 0.63 11.08 30.96
C LEU A 192 1.64 11.55 32.03
N PRO A 193 1.36 12.63 32.80
CA PRO A 193 2.30 13.14 33.80
C PRO A 193 2.63 12.18 34.94
N ASN A 194 1.65 11.37 35.36
CA ASN A 194 1.74 10.54 36.56
C ASN A 194 1.89 9.04 36.26
N ARG A 195 1.93 8.63 34.99
CA ARG A 195 2.04 7.23 34.57
C ARG A 195 2.56 7.10 33.14
N ASP A 196 3.35 6.08 32.88
CA ASP A 196 4.07 5.90 31.62
C ASP A 196 3.76 4.58 30.91
N ASP A 197 2.72 3.87 31.36
CA ASP A 197 2.26 2.57 30.89
C ASP A 197 1.04 2.66 29.96
N VAL A 198 0.58 3.87 29.63
CA VAL A 198 -0.63 4.09 28.81
C VAL A 198 -0.30 4.32 27.36
N TYR A 199 -0.94 3.54 26.51
CA TYR A 199 -0.84 3.62 25.07
C TYR A 199 -2.22 3.73 24.43
N VAL A 200 -2.29 4.39 23.28
CA VAL A 200 -3.45 4.33 22.40
C VAL A 200 -3.12 3.36 21.25
N TYR A 201 -3.96 2.36 21.08
CA TYR A 201 -3.90 1.40 19.98
C TYR A 201 -4.95 1.78 18.94
N ILE A 202 -4.55 1.81 17.67
CA ILE A 202 -5.41 2.22 16.56
C ILE A 202 -5.18 1.30 15.37
N GLU A 203 -6.26 0.77 14.80
CA GLU A 203 -6.27 0.03 13.54
C GLU A 203 -6.82 0.89 12.41
N THR A 204 -6.51 0.51 11.18
CA THR A 204 -7.12 1.09 9.98
C THR A 204 -8.56 0.59 9.78
N GLY A 205 -9.44 1.46 9.30
CA GLY A 205 -10.91 1.29 9.25
C GLY A 205 -11.44 0.19 8.35
N LEU A 206 -10.95 0.05 7.11
CA LEU A 206 -11.24 -1.10 6.22
C LEU A 206 -10.48 -0.97 4.88
N HIS A 207 -10.14 -2.12 4.28
CA HIS A 207 -9.53 -2.38 2.96
C HIS A 207 -8.32 -1.54 2.52
N LEU A 208 -7.31 -1.39 3.39
CA LEU A 208 -5.95 -1.21 2.85
C LEU A 208 -5.57 -2.37 1.94
N THR A 209 -5.83 -3.60 2.37
CA THR A 209 -5.34 -4.79 1.67
C THR A 209 -6.03 -5.05 0.33
N GLN A 210 -7.34 -4.80 0.18
CA GLN A 210 -7.98 -4.98 -1.13
C GLN A 210 -7.74 -3.83 -2.10
N SER A 211 -7.57 -2.59 -1.61
CA SER A 211 -7.33 -1.45 -2.51
C SER A 211 -5.85 -1.30 -2.89
N ILE A 212 -4.93 -1.66 -1.98
CA ILE A 212 -3.48 -1.52 -2.17
C ILE A 212 -2.86 -2.81 -2.72
N LEU A 213 -3.25 -4.00 -2.22
CA LEU A 213 -2.62 -5.26 -2.63
C LEU A 213 -3.36 -5.99 -3.77
N ASN A 214 -4.67 -5.77 -3.96
CA ASN A 214 -5.46 -6.40 -5.04
C ASN A 214 -5.70 -5.46 -6.23
N ASN A 215 -4.81 -4.50 -6.47
CA ASN A 215 -4.96 -3.56 -7.59
C ASN A 215 -4.50 -4.23 -8.91
N ASP A 216 -5.26 -5.24 -9.35
CA ASP A 216 -5.03 -6.13 -10.51
C ASP A 216 -5.29 -5.44 -11.87
N HIS A 217 -4.82 -4.20 -12.05
CA HIS A 217 -4.99 -3.46 -13.31
C HIS A 217 -4.04 -3.94 -14.41
N THR A 218 -3.11 -4.83 -14.08
CA THR A 218 -2.24 -5.52 -15.03
C THR A 218 -2.62 -7.01 -14.96
N GLY A 219 -3.20 -7.58 -16.02
CA GLY A 219 -3.80 -8.94 -16.03
C GLY A 219 -2.83 -10.12 -15.82
N GLY A 220 -2.02 -10.11 -14.77
CA GLY A 220 -1.11 -11.15 -14.32
C GLY A 220 -1.10 -11.23 -12.78
N LYS A 221 -0.57 -12.33 -12.23
CA LYS A 221 -0.44 -12.50 -10.77
C LYS A 221 0.68 -11.59 -10.26
N ASN A 222 0.33 -10.56 -9.49
CA ASN A 222 1.30 -9.66 -8.86
C ASN A 222 1.41 -9.96 -7.36
N SER A 223 2.59 -9.74 -6.78
CA SER A 223 2.84 -9.81 -5.34
C SER A 223 3.69 -8.62 -4.90
N HIS A 224 3.28 -7.94 -3.84
CA HIS A 224 4.02 -6.82 -3.26
C HIS A 224 4.88 -7.30 -2.09
N ILE A 225 6.14 -6.86 -2.04
CA ILE A 225 7.08 -7.16 -0.95
C ILE A 225 7.47 -5.84 -0.31
N PHE A 226 7.29 -5.74 1.01
CA PHE A 226 7.81 -4.63 1.81
C PHE A 226 9.28 -4.92 2.14
N VAL A 227 10.17 -3.98 1.81
CA VAL A 227 11.60 -4.09 2.07
C VAL A 227 12.03 -2.85 2.83
N ASP A 228 12.68 -3.05 3.97
CA ASP A 228 13.36 -1.98 4.72
C ASP A 228 14.71 -1.72 4.03
N ASN A 229 15.08 -0.45 3.87
CA ASN A 229 16.24 -0.03 3.06
C ASN A 229 17.39 0.48 3.93
#